data_AF-A0A1M5XBC6-F1
#
_entry.id   AF-A0A1M5XBC6-F1
#
_cell.length_a   1.000
_cell.length_b   1.000
_cell.length_c   1.000
_cell.angle_alpha   90.00
_cell.angle_beta   90.00
_cell.angle_gamma   90.00
#
_symmetry.space_group_name_H-M   'P 1'
#
loop_
_entity.id
_entity.type
_entity.pdbx_description
1 polymer ?
#
loop_
_entity_poly.entity_id
_entity_poly.type
_entity_poly.pdbx_seq_one_letter_code
_entity_poly.pdbx_strand_id
1 'polypeptide(L)'
;MSDPNREPRYFRRLEQPAFMRLEHAASLKGLLKPFKGKGDFEAWASQCFAMRDELIALAQRQVLPQACGHPFHLLPVELAQQTTGAGTTFLRWRKHDRSAMGVALWQELMASPSTPVNLLHDLHEIELQRVMLNMQISLLHTLGRQAQECASKAAQADNTYLRRLASVPAAVRDR
;
A
#
# COMPACT_ATOMS: atom_id res chain seq x y z
N MET A 1 -0.85 20.05 32.83
CA MET A 1 -0.41 21.43 32.49
C MET A 1 0.12 21.38 31.07
N SER A 2 -0.62 21.95 30.13
CA SER A 2 -0.21 21.99 28.72
C SER A 2 0.72 23.18 28.51
N ASP A 3 1.88 22.92 27.89
CA ASP A 3 2.88 23.93 27.57
C ASP A 3 2.30 24.97 26.59
N PRO A 4 2.21 26.26 26.96
CA PRO A 4 1.58 27.31 26.14
C PRO A 4 2.35 27.64 24.86
N ASN A 5 3.55 27.08 24.66
CA ASN A 5 4.39 27.32 23.49
C ASN A 5 4.38 26.16 22.47
N ARG A 6 3.49 25.17 22.62
CA ARG A 6 3.40 24.07 21.66
C ARG A 6 2.54 24.49 20.47
N GLU A 7 3.17 24.73 19.32
CA GLU A 7 2.46 24.98 18.08
C GLU A 7 1.36 23.91 17.86
N PRO A 8 0.14 24.31 17.45
CA PRO A 8 -0.93 23.37 17.20
C PRO A 8 -0.53 22.36 16.12
N ARG A 9 -0.59 21.08 16.46
CA ARG A 9 -0.43 19.96 15.52
C ARG A 9 -1.77 19.66 14.86
N TYR A 10 -1.88 19.92 13.57
CA TYR A 10 -3.06 19.68 12.75
C TYR A 10 -3.04 18.28 12.12
N PHE A 11 -1.85 17.72 11.92
CA PHE A 11 -1.69 16.36 11.40
C PHE A 11 -1.21 15.39 12.50
N ARG A 12 -1.90 14.26 12.63
CA ARG A 12 -1.51 13.13 13.46
C ARG A 12 -1.20 11.94 12.57
N ARG A 13 0.06 11.50 12.61
CA ARG A 13 0.53 10.30 11.90
C ARG A 13 -0.24 9.06 12.34
N LEU A 14 -0.29 8.08 11.46
CA LEU A 14 -0.79 6.76 11.83
C LEU A 14 0.21 6.09 12.76
N GLU A 15 -0.26 5.74 13.94
CA GLU A 15 0.51 4.97 14.92
C GLU A 15 0.17 3.49 14.87
N GLN A 16 0.94 2.66 15.58
CA GLN A 16 0.77 1.20 15.64
C GLN A 16 -0.68 0.73 15.85
N PRO A 17 -1.53 1.38 16.68
CA PRO A 17 -2.93 0.96 16.85
C PRO A 17 -3.77 1.08 15.56
N ALA A 18 -3.43 1.99 14.65
CA ALA A 18 -4.10 2.08 13.35
C ALA A 18 -3.82 0.85 12.49
N PHE A 19 -2.58 0.33 12.57
CA PHE A 19 -2.17 -0.88 11.87
C PHE A 19 -2.71 -2.14 12.54
N MET A 20 -2.73 -2.24 13.86
CA MET A 20 -3.25 -3.43 14.58
C MET A 20 -4.73 -3.77 14.29
N ARG A 21 -5.50 -2.81 13.77
CA ARG A 21 -6.88 -3.02 13.32
C ARG A 21 -6.99 -3.61 11.92
N LEU A 22 -5.89 -3.69 11.17
CA LEU A 22 -5.84 -4.40 9.90
C LEU A 22 -5.67 -5.89 10.19
N GLU A 23 -6.48 -6.72 9.57
CA GLU A 23 -6.67 -8.14 9.93
C GLU A 23 -5.35 -8.96 9.87
N HIS A 24 -4.35 -8.46 9.15
CA HIS A 24 -3.07 -9.12 8.88
C HIS A 24 -1.81 -8.24 9.14
N ALA A 25 -1.94 -7.09 9.82
CA ALA A 25 -0.90 -6.05 9.85
C ALA A 25 0.44 -6.41 10.52
N ALA A 26 0.45 -7.37 11.44
CA ALA A 26 1.60 -7.54 12.34
C ALA A 26 2.67 -8.52 11.82
N SER A 27 2.43 -9.25 10.73
CA SER A 27 3.38 -10.26 10.25
C SER A 27 3.12 -10.65 8.80
N LEU A 28 4.19 -10.81 8.01
CA LEU A 28 4.20 -11.56 6.74
C LEU A 28 4.04 -13.09 6.98
N LYS A 29 3.20 -13.47 7.96
CA LYS A 29 2.89 -14.85 8.28
C LYS A 29 2.26 -15.45 7.02
N GLY A 30 2.96 -16.41 6.42
CA GLY A 30 2.55 -17.01 5.14
C GLY A 30 3.52 -16.78 4.00
N LEU A 31 4.45 -15.81 4.09
CA LEU A 31 5.48 -15.61 3.06
C LEU A 31 6.58 -16.68 3.12
N LEU A 32 7.13 -16.93 4.31
CA LEU A 32 8.24 -17.87 4.52
C LEU A 32 7.70 -19.20 5.06
N LYS A 33 7.04 -19.96 4.19
CA LYS A 33 6.57 -21.33 4.47
C LYS A 33 6.69 -22.21 3.24
N PRO A 34 6.66 -23.54 3.37
CA PRO A 34 6.49 -24.44 2.23
C PRO A 34 5.11 -24.24 1.60
N PHE A 35 5.07 -23.75 0.36
CA PHE A 35 3.86 -23.73 -0.45
C PHE A 35 3.68 -25.11 -1.09
N LYS A 36 2.55 -25.77 -0.82
CA LYS A 36 2.31 -27.17 -1.21
C LYS A 36 1.74 -27.34 -2.61
N GLY A 37 1.33 -26.26 -3.25
CA GLY A 37 0.78 -26.29 -4.60
C GLY A 37 0.07 -25.00 -4.96
N LYS A 38 -0.63 -25.03 -6.10
CA LYS A 38 -1.37 -23.91 -6.67
C LYS A 38 -2.24 -23.15 -5.65
N GLY A 39 -3.04 -23.87 -4.87
CA GLY A 39 -4.00 -23.27 -3.94
C GLY A 39 -3.35 -22.41 -2.85
N ASP A 40 -2.16 -22.79 -2.37
CA ASP A 40 -1.43 -22.02 -1.36
C ASP A 40 -0.98 -20.66 -1.92
N PHE A 41 -0.57 -20.62 -3.19
CA PHE A 41 -0.17 -19.39 -3.87
C PHE A 41 -1.37 -18.48 -4.14
N GLU A 42 -2.51 -19.02 -4.57
CA GLU A 42 -3.75 -18.24 -4.80
C GLU A 42 -4.29 -17.63 -3.49
N ALA A 43 -4.25 -18.40 -2.40
CA ALA A 43 -4.65 -17.92 -1.08
C ALA A 43 -3.73 -16.78 -0.60
N TRP A 44 -2.41 -16.93 -0.78
CA TRP A 44 -1.46 -15.89 -0.40
C TRP A 44 -1.59 -14.63 -1.27
N ALA A 45 -1.83 -14.79 -2.58
CA ALA A 45 -2.11 -13.67 -3.49
C ALA A 45 -3.33 -12.87 -3.02
N SER A 46 -4.41 -13.57 -2.69
CA SER A 46 -5.65 -12.97 -2.18
C SER A 46 -5.42 -12.20 -0.87
N GLN A 47 -4.66 -12.77 0.07
CA GLN A 47 -4.29 -12.09 1.32
C GLN A 47 -3.46 -10.82 1.06
N CYS A 48 -2.49 -10.87 0.14
CA CYS A 48 -1.71 -9.70 -0.24
C CYS A 48 -2.59 -8.56 -0.78
N PHE A 49 -3.55 -8.88 -1.65
CA PHE A 49 -4.45 -7.87 -2.21
C PHE A 49 -5.45 -7.33 -1.19
N ALA A 50 -5.98 -8.18 -0.30
CA ALA A 50 -6.85 -7.75 0.80
C ALA A 50 -6.13 -6.74 1.72
N MET A 51 -4.90 -7.06 2.15
CA MET A 51 -4.07 -6.15 2.95
C MET A 51 -3.77 -4.84 2.23
N ARG A 52 -3.49 -4.90 0.93
CA ARG A 52 -3.24 -3.71 0.10
C ARG A 52 -4.46 -2.79 0.12
N ASP A 53 -5.65 -3.36 -0.10
CA ASP A 53 -6.90 -2.61 -0.20
C ASP A 53 -7.32 -2.04 1.16
N GLU A 54 -7.06 -2.77 2.25
CA GLU A 54 -7.19 -2.28 3.62
C GLU A 54 -6.29 -1.07 3.92
N LEU A 55 -5.02 -1.08 3.47
CA LEU A 55 -4.13 0.07 3.63
C LEU A 55 -4.60 1.29 2.82
N ILE A 56 -5.09 1.07 1.60
CA ILE A 56 -5.68 2.14 0.78
C ILE A 56 -6.89 2.74 1.51
N ALA A 57 -7.74 1.91 2.08
CA ALA A 57 -8.91 2.35 2.84
C ALA A 57 -8.52 3.05 4.15
N LEU A 58 -7.46 2.60 4.83
CA LEU A 58 -6.93 3.27 6.01
C LEU A 58 -6.44 4.68 5.69
N ALA A 59 -5.67 4.83 4.60
CA ALA A 59 -5.23 6.13 4.11
C ALA A 59 -6.42 7.07 3.82
N GLN A 60 -7.46 6.54 3.16
CA GLN A 60 -8.67 7.29 2.85
C GLN A 60 -9.44 7.75 4.10
N ARG A 61 -9.52 6.90 5.13
CA ARG A 61 -10.31 7.17 6.34
C ARG A 61 -9.57 8.03 7.37
N GLN A 62 -8.24 7.98 7.42
CA GLN A 62 -7.48 8.60 8.51
C GLN A 62 -6.43 9.61 8.06
N VAL A 63 -5.86 9.48 6.86
CA VAL A 63 -4.82 10.41 6.38
C VAL A 63 -5.43 11.55 5.58
N LEU A 64 -6.22 11.24 4.55
CA LEU A 64 -6.81 12.26 3.67
C LEU A 64 -7.70 13.27 4.40
N PRO A 65 -8.57 12.90 5.37
CA PRO A 65 -9.41 13.89 6.05
C PRO A 65 -8.61 14.93 6.83
N GLN A 66 -7.43 14.55 7.33
CA GLN A 66 -6.50 15.49 7.98
C GLN A 66 -5.75 16.31 6.94
N ALA A 67 -5.12 15.66 5.95
CA ALA A 67 -4.27 16.32 4.94
C ALA A 67 -5.04 17.21 3.95
N CYS A 68 -6.34 16.98 3.77
CA CYS A 68 -7.25 17.81 2.97
C CYS A 68 -8.16 18.69 3.86
N GLY A 69 -7.97 18.67 5.18
CA GLY A 69 -8.73 19.48 6.12
C GLY A 69 -8.08 20.84 6.37
N HIS A 70 -8.69 21.64 7.24
CA HIS A 70 -8.08 22.88 7.71
C HIS A 70 -6.84 22.59 8.58
N PRO A 71 -5.72 23.33 8.43
CA PRO A 71 -5.49 24.46 7.52
C PRO A 71 -4.92 24.06 6.15
N PHE A 72 -4.60 22.79 5.91
CA PHE A 72 -3.93 22.33 4.69
C PHE A 72 -4.73 22.58 3.40
N HIS A 73 -6.05 22.57 3.45
CA HIS A 73 -6.91 22.89 2.29
C HIS A 73 -6.73 24.32 1.74
N LEU A 74 -6.11 25.22 2.50
CA LEU A 74 -5.78 26.59 2.06
C LEU A 74 -4.50 26.65 1.23
N LEU A 75 -3.72 25.56 1.20
CA LEU A 75 -2.48 25.47 0.46
C LEU A 75 -2.77 25.25 -1.04
N PRO A 76 -1.87 25.69 -1.95
CA PRO A 76 -2.09 25.59 -3.40
C PRO A 76 -2.05 24.15 -3.93
N VAL A 77 -1.66 23.20 -3.10
CA VAL A 77 -1.49 21.78 -3.43
C VAL A 77 -2.11 20.92 -2.34
N GLU A 78 -2.61 19.76 -2.72
CA GLU A 78 -3.25 18.81 -1.81
C GLU A 78 -2.70 17.40 -2.00
N LEU A 79 -2.83 16.59 -0.95
CA LEU A 79 -2.62 15.15 -1.04
C LEU A 79 -3.90 14.48 -1.52
N ALA A 80 -3.82 13.61 -2.52
CA ALA A 80 -4.99 12.92 -3.05
C ALA A 80 -4.68 11.47 -3.45
N GLN A 81 -5.73 10.68 -3.65
CA GLN A 81 -5.60 9.35 -4.23
C GLN A 81 -5.48 9.41 -5.76
N GLN A 82 -4.64 8.53 -6.31
CA GLN A 82 -4.50 8.28 -7.74
C GLN A 82 -4.56 6.78 -8.01
N THR A 83 -5.59 6.36 -8.74
CA THR A 83 -5.71 4.98 -9.25
C THR A 83 -4.84 4.81 -10.49
N THR A 84 -4.10 3.71 -10.56
CA THR A 84 -3.25 3.34 -11.69
C THR A 84 -3.91 2.27 -12.56
N GLY A 85 -3.46 2.12 -13.80
CA GLY A 85 -3.94 1.07 -14.71
C GLY A 85 -3.67 -0.36 -14.22
N ALA A 86 -2.77 -0.54 -13.25
CA ALA A 86 -2.47 -1.82 -12.61
C ALA A 86 -3.47 -2.19 -11.49
N GLY A 87 -4.53 -1.40 -11.29
CA GLY A 87 -5.56 -1.68 -10.29
C GLY A 87 -5.10 -1.44 -8.85
N THR A 88 -4.19 -0.48 -8.64
CA THR A 88 -3.76 -0.03 -7.30
C THR A 88 -3.85 1.48 -7.18
N THR A 89 -4.06 1.96 -5.97
CA THR A 89 -4.27 3.37 -5.65
C THR A 89 -3.19 3.86 -4.72
N PHE A 90 -2.56 4.99 -5.07
CA PHE A 90 -1.50 5.61 -4.28
C PHE A 90 -1.89 7.02 -3.83
N LEU A 91 -1.24 7.51 -2.78
CA LEU A 91 -1.31 8.91 -2.38
C LEU A 91 -0.32 9.75 -3.21
N ARG A 92 -0.75 10.91 -3.69
CA ARG A 92 0.07 11.81 -4.52
C ARG A 92 -0.27 13.26 -4.24
N TRP A 93 0.76 14.10 -4.20
CA TRP A 93 0.61 15.56 -4.24
C TRP A 93 0.11 16.00 -5.60
N ARG A 94 -0.88 16.88 -5.63
CA ARG A 94 -1.42 17.47 -6.86
C ARG A 94 -1.87 18.91 -6.63
N LYS A 95 -1.96 19.67 -7.71
CA LYS A 95 -2.72 20.92 -7.70
C LYS A 95 -4.22 20.62 -7.69
N HIS A 96 -5.01 21.53 -7.11
CA HIS A 96 -6.49 21.44 -7.06
C HIS A 96 -7.13 21.34 -8.45
N ASP A 97 -6.61 22.09 -9.41
CA ASP A 97 -7.02 22.07 -10.82
C ASP A 97 -6.54 20.82 -11.58
N ARG A 98 -5.75 19.96 -10.92
CA ARG A 98 -5.16 18.73 -11.47
C ARG A 98 -4.18 18.97 -12.63
N SER A 99 -3.71 20.20 -12.83
CA SER A 99 -2.75 20.55 -13.89
C SER A 99 -1.36 19.97 -13.68
N ALA A 100 -0.97 19.72 -12.43
CA ALA A 100 0.31 19.15 -12.06
C ALA A 100 0.18 18.16 -10.89
N MET A 101 1.12 17.22 -10.82
CA MET A 101 1.19 16.22 -9.75
C MET A 101 2.61 15.73 -9.52
N GLY A 102 2.90 15.29 -8.29
CA GLY A 102 4.19 14.73 -7.90
C GLY A 102 4.82 15.46 -6.71
N VAL A 103 5.87 14.86 -6.15
CA VAL A 103 6.54 15.35 -4.94
C VAL A 103 7.18 16.73 -5.11
N ALA A 104 7.51 17.13 -6.34
CA ALA A 104 8.03 18.47 -6.65
C ALA A 104 7.10 19.59 -6.14
N LEU A 105 5.78 19.38 -6.20
CA LEU A 105 4.80 20.34 -5.67
C LEU A 105 4.92 20.54 -4.15
N TRP A 106 5.20 19.47 -3.41
CA TRP A 106 5.46 19.54 -1.98
C TRP A 106 6.82 20.18 -1.69
N GLN A 107 7.84 19.90 -2.50
CA GLN A 107 9.17 20.53 -2.36
C GLN A 107 9.10 22.04 -2.60
N GLU A 108 8.38 22.47 -3.64
CA GLU A 108 8.11 23.89 -3.92
C GLU A 108 7.34 24.55 -2.77
N LEU A 109 6.33 23.87 -2.23
CA LEU A 109 5.59 24.32 -1.06
C LEU A 109 6.52 24.50 0.15
N MET A 110 7.38 23.51 0.45
CA MET A 110 8.34 23.58 1.57
C MET A 110 9.40 24.66 1.39
N ALA A 111 9.79 24.98 0.15
CA ALA A 111 10.78 26.01 -0.16
C ALA A 111 10.19 27.43 -0.18
N SER A 112 8.86 27.57 -0.31
CA SER A 112 8.22 28.87 -0.43
C SER A 112 8.25 29.66 0.88
N PRO A 113 8.73 30.92 0.90
CA PRO A 113 8.62 31.79 2.07
C PRO A 113 7.18 32.13 2.47
N SER A 114 6.21 31.92 1.57
CA SER A 114 4.79 32.10 1.87
C SER A 114 4.16 30.95 2.66
N THR A 115 4.86 29.83 2.80
CA THR A 115 4.38 28.68 3.58
C THR A 115 4.52 28.98 5.08
N PRO A 116 3.43 28.95 5.85
CA PRO A 116 3.50 29.23 7.28
C PRO A 116 4.42 28.25 8.01
N VAL A 117 5.37 28.79 8.80
CA VAL A 117 6.41 28.01 9.50
C VAL A 117 5.80 26.93 10.40
N ASN A 118 4.68 27.24 11.06
CA ASN A 118 3.96 26.32 11.95
C ASN A 118 3.38 25.09 11.24
N LEU A 119 3.29 25.11 9.90
CA LEU A 119 2.82 23.98 9.10
C LEU A 119 3.96 23.11 8.55
N LEU A 120 5.21 23.58 8.57
CA LEU A 120 6.33 22.87 7.93
C LEU A 120 6.55 21.48 8.51
N HIS A 121 6.46 21.36 9.84
CA HIS A 121 6.56 20.06 10.48
C HIS A 121 5.43 19.13 10.03
N ASP A 122 4.17 19.58 10.08
CA ASP A 122 3.05 18.72 9.72
C ASP A 122 3.06 18.33 8.22
N LEU A 123 3.50 19.23 7.35
CA LEU A 123 3.73 18.95 5.93
C LEU A 123 4.82 17.89 5.72
N HIS A 124 5.90 17.94 6.50
CA HIS A 124 6.91 16.89 6.53
C HIS A 124 6.33 15.56 7.06
N GLU A 125 5.49 15.62 8.09
CA GLU A 125 4.83 14.45 8.64
C GLU A 125 3.90 13.75 7.63
N ILE A 126 3.15 14.54 6.85
CA ILE A 126 2.28 14.07 5.77
C ILE A 126 3.12 13.39 4.68
N GLU A 127 4.26 13.98 4.27
CA GLU A 127 5.10 13.38 3.23
C GLU A 127 5.70 12.04 3.66
N LEU A 128 6.20 11.93 4.89
CA LEU A 128 6.69 10.63 5.39
C LEU A 128 5.57 9.60 5.51
N GLN A 129 4.37 10.00 5.92
CA GLN A 129 3.19 9.12 5.94
C GLN A 129 2.82 8.64 4.52
N ARG A 130 2.87 9.53 3.52
CA ARG A 130 2.64 9.21 2.11
C ARG A 130 3.66 8.21 1.58
N VAL A 131 4.95 8.45 1.83
CA VAL A 131 6.05 7.57 1.41
C VAL A 131 5.87 6.17 1.99
N MET A 132 5.66 6.07 3.30
CA MET A 132 5.47 4.79 3.97
C MET A 132 4.26 4.02 3.43
N LEU A 133 3.09 4.66 3.34
CA LEU A 133 1.86 4.00 2.87
C LEU A 133 2.02 3.54 1.41
N ASN A 134 2.55 4.38 0.55
CA ASN A 134 2.77 4.01 -0.85
C ASN A 134 3.77 2.85 -1.00
N MET A 135 4.84 2.84 -0.19
CA MET A 135 5.79 1.72 -0.16
C MET A 135 5.08 0.41 0.24
N GLN A 136 4.32 0.41 1.34
CA GLN A 136 3.60 -0.78 1.81
C GLN A 136 2.57 -1.28 0.79
N ILE A 137 1.78 -0.37 0.20
CA ILE A 137 0.83 -0.69 -0.88
C ILE A 137 1.55 -1.32 -2.08
N SER A 138 2.68 -0.74 -2.50
CA SER A 138 3.47 -1.24 -3.62
C SER A 138 4.04 -2.64 -3.36
N LEU A 139 4.57 -2.88 -2.15
CA LEU A 139 5.10 -4.18 -1.74
C LEU A 139 4.01 -5.26 -1.75
N LEU A 140 2.85 -5.00 -1.13
CA LEU A 140 1.74 -5.94 -1.11
C LEU A 140 1.19 -6.23 -2.51
N HIS A 141 1.06 -5.20 -3.34
CA HIS A 141 0.66 -5.40 -4.73
C HIS A 141 1.66 -6.28 -5.50
N THR A 142 2.96 -6.08 -5.30
CA THR A 142 4.01 -6.86 -5.96
C THR A 142 4.01 -8.31 -5.49
N LEU A 143 3.93 -8.53 -4.17
CA LEU A 143 3.85 -9.86 -3.57
C LEU A 143 2.62 -10.62 -4.07
N GLY A 144 1.45 -9.97 -4.12
CA GLY A 144 0.22 -10.57 -4.62
C GLY A 144 0.33 -11.00 -6.09
N ARG A 145 0.88 -10.14 -6.96
CA ARG A 145 1.13 -10.50 -8.36
C ARG A 145 2.11 -11.66 -8.49
N GLN A 146 3.21 -11.63 -7.74
CA GLN A 146 4.20 -12.70 -7.77
C GLN A 146 3.61 -14.05 -7.34
N ALA A 147 2.76 -14.04 -6.31
CA ALA A 147 2.06 -15.23 -5.86
C ALA A 147 1.09 -15.76 -6.93
N GLN A 148 0.35 -14.89 -7.63
CA GLN A 148 -0.53 -15.28 -8.72
C GLN A 148 0.23 -15.93 -9.89
N GLU A 149 1.39 -15.37 -10.26
CA GLU A 149 2.26 -15.97 -11.28
C GLU A 149 2.78 -17.34 -10.85
N CYS A 150 3.17 -17.49 -9.57
CA CYS A 150 3.59 -18.78 -9.02
C CYS A 150 2.45 -19.80 -9.00
N ALA A 151 1.21 -19.39 -8.74
CA ALA A 151 0.04 -20.25 -8.88
C ALA A 151 -0.11 -20.79 -10.31
N SER A 152 0.06 -19.93 -11.33
CA SER A 152 0.05 -20.37 -12.73
C SER A 152 1.19 -21.34 -13.04
N LYS A 153 2.40 -21.10 -12.54
CA LYS A 153 3.55 -22.00 -12.71
C LYS A 153 3.33 -23.36 -12.05
N ALA A 154 2.79 -23.38 -10.82
CA ALA A 154 2.45 -24.61 -10.11
C ALA A 154 1.38 -25.41 -10.87
N ALA A 155 0.34 -24.75 -11.38
CA ALA A 155 -0.69 -25.40 -12.20
C ALA A 155 -0.11 -26.03 -13.47
N GLN A 156 0.86 -25.37 -14.12
CA GLN A 156 1.55 -25.92 -15.29
C GLN A 156 2.39 -27.15 -14.94
N ALA A 157 3.08 -27.13 -13.79
CA ALA A 157 3.82 -28.28 -13.29
C ALA A 157 2.89 -29.47 -13.03
N ASP A 158 1.79 -29.25 -12.32
CA ASP A 158 0.77 -30.27 -12.03
C ASP A 158 0.20 -30.87 -13.32
N ASN A 159 -0.19 -30.03 -14.28
CA ASN A 159 -0.71 -30.48 -15.58
C ASN A 159 0.32 -31.29 -16.37
N THR A 160 1.61 -30.94 -16.28
CA THR A 160 2.68 -31.67 -16.96
C THR A 160 2.90 -33.04 -16.32
N TYR A 161 2.91 -33.09 -14.99
CA TYR A 161 3.01 -34.34 -14.22
C TYR A 161 1.81 -35.27 -14.52
N LEU A 162 0.58 -34.76 -14.44
CA LEU A 162 -0.64 -35.54 -14.69
C LEU A 162 -0.70 -36.07 -16.13
N ARG A 163 -0.30 -35.27 -17.13
CA ARG A 163 -0.20 -35.72 -18.53
C ARG A 163 0.81 -36.86 -18.69
N ARG A 164 1.99 -36.75 -18.06
CA ARG A 164 2.97 -37.82 -18.11
C ARG A 164 2.42 -39.07 -17.44
N LEU A 165 1.87 -38.94 -16.23
CA LEU A 165 1.28 -40.06 -15.51
C LEU A 165 0.25 -40.75 -16.40
N ALA A 166 -0.73 -40.01 -16.96
CA ALA A 166 -1.75 -40.49 -17.89
C ALA A 166 -1.18 -41.36 -19.04
N SER A 167 -0.02 -40.99 -19.59
CA SER A 167 0.64 -41.74 -20.67
C SER A 167 1.39 -43.02 -20.23
N VAL A 168 1.66 -43.21 -18.93
CA VAL A 168 2.36 -44.39 -18.41
C VAL A 168 1.38 -45.58 -18.29
N PRO A 169 1.69 -46.76 -18.86
CA PRO A 169 0.88 -47.97 -18.71
C PRO A 169 0.72 -48.39 -17.24
N ALA A 170 -0.47 -48.90 -16.88
CA ALA A 170 -0.80 -49.27 -15.49
C ALA A 170 0.21 -50.27 -14.87
N ALA A 171 0.72 -51.23 -15.67
CA ALA A 171 1.70 -52.23 -15.21
C ALA A 171 3.04 -51.66 -14.70
N VAL A 172 3.35 -50.40 -15.03
CA VAL A 172 4.57 -49.69 -14.59
C VAL A 172 4.26 -48.66 -13.50
N ARG A 173 2.99 -48.27 -13.31
CA ARG A 173 2.58 -47.30 -12.27
C ARG A 173 2.49 -47.89 -10.86
N ASP A 174 2.20 -49.19 -10.74
CA ASP A 174 1.91 -49.86 -9.47
C ASP A 174 3.10 -50.67 -8.89
N ARG A 175 4.32 -50.48 -9.44
CA ARG A 175 5.59 -50.99 -8.86
C ARG A 175 6.33 -49.89 -8.14
#